data_AF-A0A6P6SCX6-F1
#
_entry.id   AF-A0A6P6SCX6-F1
#
_cell.length_a   1.000
_cell.length_b   1.000
_cell.length_c   1.000
_cell.angle_alpha   90.00
_cell.angle_beta   90.00
_cell.angle_gamma   90.00
#
_symmetry.space_group_name_H-M   'P 1'
#
loop_
_entity.id
_entity.type
_entity.pdbx_description
1 polymer ?
#
loop_
_entity_poly.entity_id
_entity_poly.type
_entity_poly.pdbx_seq_one_letter_code
_entity_poly.pdbx_strand_id
1 'polypeptide(L)'
;MRWFCNKMIKLIHEYYPGIMHKNLIINLPLWYCAVNALHLRQITAKSKNKFIFVRSAKVTSTLLKYINLESLLAQYGGLKRENDMEFSTLDKVLELNVPTNTYEHIQIPVNEAERIITWDVAIIGHDATYKEEFIPIDDCSYKVLLQKEKKMGEVVRNSFYIREPGNIVITIANGTFKKKKVFYRYNSKPCQPLYKLTT
;
A
#
# COMPACT_ATOMS: atom_id res chain seq x y z
N MET A 1 28.76 1.96 -19.78
CA MET A 1 27.58 2.32 -18.96
C MET A 1 27.79 3.53 -18.04
N ARG A 2 28.75 3.55 -17.10
CA ARG A 2 28.91 4.67 -16.12
C ARG A 2 29.07 6.07 -16.74
N TRP A 3 29.82 6.19 -17.84
CA TRP A 3 30.03 7.45 -18.54
C TRP A 3 28.74 8.04 -19.13
N PHE A 4 27.87 7.18 -19.67
CA PHE A 4 26.60 7.59 -20.26
C PHE A 4 25.64 8.16 -19.21
N CYS A 5 25.48 7.48 -18.07
CA CYS A 5 24.64 7.98 -16.97
C CYS A 5 25.13 9.32 -16.44
N ASN A 6 26.45 9.49 -16.28
CA ASN A 6 27.04 10.75 -15.83
C ASN A 6 26.80 11.88 -16.85
N LYS A 7 26.93 11.58 -18.15
CA LYS A 7 26.65 12.54 -19.22
C LYS A 7 25.18 12.95 -19.23
N MET A 8 24.26 11.98 -19.11
CA MET A 8 22.82 12.22 -19.05
C MET A 8 22.42 13.06 -17.83
N ILE A 9 22.96 12.76 -16.65
CA ILE A 9 22.68 13.54 -15.43
C ILE A 9 23.16 14.99 -15.58
N LYS A 10 24.36 15.20 -16.15
CA LYS A 10 24.87 16.55 -16.45
C LYS A 10 23.95 17.32 -17.39
N LEU A 11 23.52 16.70 -18.48
CA LEU A 11 22.60 17.33 -19.44
C LEU A 11 21.29 17.77 -18.77
N ILE A 12 20.69 16.91 -17.94
CA ILE A 12 19.45 17.28 -17.22
C ILE A 12 19.69 18.47 -16.29
N HIS A 13 20.84 18.53 -15.60
CA HIS A 13 21.15 19.63 -14.69
C HIS A 13 21.47 20.93 -15.42
N GLU A 14 22.11 20.87 -16.58
CA GLU A 14 22.51 22.03 -17.38
C GLU A 14 21.31 22.63 -18.14
N TYR A 15 20.46 21.79 -18.74
CA TYR A 15 19.36 22.26 -19.60
C TYR A 15 18.02 22.40 -18.89
N TYR A 16 17.82 21.75 -17.73
CA TYR A 16 16.54 21.77 -17.00
C TYR A 16 16.70 22.07 -15.50
N PRO A 17 17.28 23.23 -15.14
CA PRO A 17 17.41 23.61 -13.74
C PRO A 17 16.03 23.89 -13.13
N GLY A 18 15.63 23.10 -12.11
CA GLY A 18 14.42 23.34 -11.32
C GLY A 18 13.23 22.41 -11.58
N ILE A 19 13.28 21.54 -12.60
CA ILE A 19 12.22 20.54 -12.85
C ILE A 19 12.26 19.42 -11.81
N MET A 20 13.46 19.03 -11.40
CA MET A 20 13.67 17.92 -10.47
C MET A 20 13.65 18.42 -9.03
N HIS A 21 12.57 18.14 -8.31
CA HIS A 21 12.48 18.52 -6.88
C HIS A 21 13.34 17.59 -6.01
N LYS A 22 13.20 16.26 -6.15
CA LYS A 22 13.95 15.24 -5.40
C LYS A 22 14.16 13.99 -6.23
N ASN A 23 15.35 13.40 -6.13
CA ASN A 23 15.68 12.14 -6.78
C ASN A 23 15.72 11.02 -5.74
N LEU A 24 14.83 10.03 -5.87
CA LEU A 24 14.73 8.89 -4.97
C LEU A 24 15.33 7.66 -5.67
N ILE A 25 16.31 7.03 -5.02
CA ILE A 25 16.88 5.77 -5.49
C ILE A 25 16.47 4.69 -4.48
N ILE A 26 15.69 3.73 -4.97
CA ILE A 26 14.90 2.78 -4.21
C ILE A 26 15.56 1.39 -4.27
N ASN A 27 15.24 0.53 -3.30
CA ASN A 27 15.66 -0.87 -3.24
C ASN A 27 17.19 -1.07 -3.28
N LEU A 28 17.91 -0.21 -2.56
CA LEU A 28 19.36 -0.26 -2.53
C LEU A 28 19.88 -1.31 -1.54
N PRO A 29 20.94 -2.05 -1.90
CA PRO A 29 21.71 -2.85 -0.97
C PRO A 29 22.31 -2.00 0.17
N LEU A 30 22.44 -2.59 1.35
CA LEU A 30 22.91 -1.87 2.55
C LEU A 30 24.32 -1.27 2.37
N TRP A 31 25.23 -1.99 1.72
CA TRP A 31 26.59 -1.53 1.47
C TRP A 31 26.63 -0.28 0.58
N TYR A 32 25.72 -0.16 -0.40
CA TYR A 32 25.69 0.98 -1.31
C TYR A 32 25.28 2.26 -0.58
N CYS A 33 24.30 2.16 0.33
CA CYS A 33 23.93 3.26 1.20
C CYS A 33 25.09 3.70 2.11
N ALA A 34 25.85 2.75 2.65
CA ALA A 34 26.99 3.04 3.53
C ALA A 34 28.15 3.71 2.78
N VAL A 35 28.54 3.17 1.62
CA VAL A 35 29.60 3.74 0.77
C VAL A 35 29.22 5.14 0.30
N ASN A 36 27.97 5.34 -0.11
CA ASN A 36 27.55 6.63 -0.61
C ASN A 36 27.36 7.66 0.52
N ALA A 37 26.98 7.26 1.73
CA ALA A 37 26.97 8.17 2.88
C ALA A 37 28.36 8.78 3.14
N LEU A 38 29.43 8.01 2.91
CA LEU A 38 30.81 8.49 3.03
C LEU A 38 31.22 9.39 1.85
N HIS A 39 30.86 9.03 0.61
CA HIS A 39 31.16 9.84 -0.59
C HIS A 39 30.30 11.11 -0.73
N LEU A 40 29.08 11.11 -0.17
CA LEU A 40 28.14 12.23 -0.28
C LEU A 40 28.66 13.49 0.40
N ARG A 41 29.53 13.40 1.41
CA ARG A 41 30.12 14.59 2.07
C ARG A 41 30.86 15.50 1.08
N GLN A 42 31.40 14.93 -0.01
CA GLN A 42 32.10 15.69 -1.06
C GLN A 42 31.18 16.10 -2.23
N ILE A 43 30.12 15.33 -2.52
CA ILE A 43 29.23 15.57 -3.69
C ILE A 43 28.06 16.50 -3.34
N THR A 44 27.52 16.41 -2.12
CA THR A 44 26.39 17.25 -1.66
C THR A 44 26.75 18.73 -1.51
N ALA A 45 28.03 19.08 -1.35
CA ALA A 45 28.46 20.47 -1.34
C ALA A 45 28.25 21.17 -2.70
N LYS A 46 28.17 20.41 -3.81
CA LYS A 46 28.12 20.97 -5.18
C LYS A 46 26.78 20.77 -5.92
N SER A 47 25.90 19.87 -5.46
CA SER A 47 24.62 19.59 -6.13
C SER A 47 23.43 20.28 -5.45
N LYS A 48 22.72 21.14 -6.19
CA LYS A 48 21.44 21.72 -5.74
C LYS A 48 20.32 20.68 -5.62
N ASN A 49 20.44 19.53 -6.27
CA ASN A 49 19.48 18.42 -6.23
C ASN A 49 19.92 17.35 -5.22
N LYS A 50 19.14 17.16 -4.14
CA LYS A 50 19.42 16.19 -3.08
C LYS A 50 18.96 14.79 -3.50
N PHE A 51 19.91 13.89 -3.73
CA PHE A 51 19.61 12.46 -3.92
C PHE A 51 19.31 11.79 -2.58
N ILE A 52 18.22 11.03 -2.52
CA ILE A 52 17.80 10.28 -1.33
C ILE A 52 17.95 8.80 -1.65
N PHE A 53 18.83 8.14 -0.91
CA PHE A 53 19.10 6.71 -1.03
C PHE A 53 18.24 5.97 -0.02
N VAL A 54 17.39 5.07 -0.50
CA VAL A 54 16.39 4.38 0.30
C VAL A 54 16.65 2.87 0.30
N ARG A 55 16.79 2.33 1.51
CA ARG A 55 16.84 0.88 1.75
C ARG A 55 15.46 0.26 1.49
N SER A 56 15.43 -0.95 0.93
CA SER A 56 14.21 -1.75 0.68
C SER A 56 13.18 -1.69 1.83
N ALA A 57 13.60 -1.93 3.07
CA ALA A 57 12.72 -1.93 4.24
C ALA A 57 12.09 -0.56 4.61
N LYS A 58 12.58 0.55 4.05
CA LYS A 58 12.09 1.91 4.32
C LYS A 58 11.43 2.56 3.09
N VAL A 59 11.30 1.82 1.99
CA VAL A 59 10.77 2.35 0.71
C VAL A 59 9.38 2.95 0.87
N THR A 60 8.41 2.15 1.30
CA THR A 60 7.04 2.60 1.57
C THR A 60 6.99 3.83 2.46
N SER A 61 7.67 3.78 3.62
CA SER A 61 7.67 4.87 4.59
C SER A 61 8.29 6.18 4.09
N THR A 62 9.22 6.11 3.13
CA THR A 62 9.87 7.30 2.55
C THR A 62 9.07 7.85 1.39
N LEU A 63 8.51 6.99 0.55
CA LEU A 63 7.65 7.40 -0.56
C LEU A 63 6.37 8.06 -0.07
N LEU A 64 5.74 7.53 0.99
CA LEU A 64 4.52 8.10 1.56
C LEU A 64 4.70 9.56 2.04
N LYS A 65 5.93 9.98 2.36
CA LYS A 65 6.20 11.39 2.74
C LYS A 65 6.09 12.37 1.56
N TYR A 66 6.16 11.85 0.34
CA TYR A 66 6.22 12.66 -0.88
C TYR A 66 5.06 12.40 -1.83
N ILE A 67 4.47 11.20 -1.77
CA ILE A 67 3.47 10.70 -2.71
C ILE A 67 2.30 10.14 -1.91
N ASN A 68 1.08 10.48 -2.31
CA ASN A 68 -0.14 9.92 -1.73
C ASN A 68 -0.25 8.43 -2.03
N LEU A 69 -0.73 7.66 -1.06
CA LEU A 69 -0.80 6.20 -1.17
C LEU A 69 -1.72 5.73 -2.32
N GLU A 70 -2.74 6.53 -2.66
CA GLU A 70 -3.67 6.31 -3.77
C GLU A 70 -2.97 6.29 -5.14
N SER A 71 -1.95 7.14 -5.31
CA SER A 71 -1.20 7.27 -6.55
C SER A 71 -0.02 6.31 -6.64
N LEU A 72 0.34 5.67 -5.52
CA LEU A 72 1.53 4.86 -5.38
C LEU A 72 1.23 3.40 -5.76
N LEU A 73 2.11 2.80 -6.56
CA LEU A 73 1.94 1.45 -7.08
C LEU A 73 2.03 0.39 -5.97
N ALA A 74 1.24 -0.68 -6.08
CA ALA A 74 1.25 -1.80 -5.15
C ALA A 74 2.63 -2.43 -4.95
N GLN A 75 3.47 -2.45 -5.98
CA GLN A 75 4.85 -2.94 -5.93
C GLN A 75 5.74 -2.17 -4.94
N TYR A 76 5.44 -0.90 -4.72
CA TYR A 76 6.15 -0.05 -3.76
C TYR A 76 5.37 0.13 -2.45
N GLY A 77 4.36 -0.72 -2.23
CA GLY A 77 3.48 -0.77 -1.07
C GLY A 77 2.40 0.31 -1.03
N GLY A 78 1.96 0.78 -2.19
CA GLY A 78 0.79 1.64 -2.35
C GLY A 78 -0.46 0.87 -2.77
N LEU A 79 -1.53 1.57 -3.09
CA LEU A 79 -2.80 0.90 -3.44
C LEU A 79 -3.08 0.87 -4.94
N LYS A 80 -2.36 1.64 -5.76
CA LYS A 80 -2.58 1.70 -7.20
C LYS A 80 -2.12 0.40 -7.87
N ARG A 81 -2.96 -0.17 -8.74
CA ARG A 81 -2.55 -1.22 -9.67
C ARG A 81 -2.74 -0.76 -11.11
N GLU A 82 -2.01 -1.41 -12.00
CA GLU A 82 -2.12 -1.19 -13.44
C GLU A 82 -3.45 -1.80 -13.92
N ASN A 83 -4.23 -1.02 -14.67
CA ASN A 83 -5.54 -1.43 -15.22
C ASN A 83 -6.60 -1.83 -14.17
N ASP A 84 -6.70 -1.09 -13.05
CA ASP A 84 -7.74 -1.31 -12.04
C ASP A 84 -9.12 -0.80 -12.52
N MET A 85 -10.10 -1.72 -12.63
CA MET A 85 -11.52 -1.42 -12.87
C MET A 85 -12.33 -1.32 -11.56
N GLU A 86 -11.72 -1.68 -10.44
CA GLU A 86 -12.37 -1.76 -9.13
C GLU A 86 -12.20 -0.50 -8.29
N PHE A 87 -11.08 0.19 -8.47
CA PHE A 87 -10.74 1.37 -7.70
C PHE A 87 -10.12 2.44 -8.60
N SER A 88 -10.56 3.68 -8.40
CA SER A 88 -9.99 4.87 -9.01
C SER A 88 -9.01 5.56 -8.06
N THR A 89 -8.18 6.47 -8.58
CA THR A 89 -7.31 7.33 -7.76
C THR A 89 -8.10 8.38 -6.98
N LEU A 90 -9.40 8.52 -7.22
CA LEU A 90 -10.30 9.41 -6.48
C LEU A 90 -10.93 8.74 -5.26
N ASP A 91 -10.82 7.42 -5.13
CA ASP A 91 -11.44 6.69 -4.03
C ASP A 91 -10.68 6.96 -2.73
N LYS A 92 -11.40 7.47 -1.74
CA LYS A 92 -10.84 7.87 -0.45
C LYS A 92 -10.24 6.67 0.26
N VAL A 93 -8.95 6.77 0.59
CA VAL A 93 -8.26 5.80 1.44
C VAL A 93 -8.45 6.14 2.91
N LEU A 94 -8.75 5.12 3.71
CA LEU A 94 -8.91 5.23 5.16
C LEU A 94 -7.63 4.79 5.86
N GLU A 95 -7.24 5.54 6.90
CA GLU A 95 -6.05 5.27 7.71
C GLU A 95 -6.44 4.75 9.09
N LEU A 96 -5.76 3.70 9.55
CA LEU A 96 -5.88 3.17 10.89
C LEU A 96 -4.48 2.99 11.49
N ASN A 97 -4.27 3.51 12.71
CA ASN A 97 -3.00 3.38 13.41
C ASN A 97 -3.09 2.23 14.41
N VAL A 98 -2.25 1.22 14.23
CA VAL A 98 -2.17 0.07 15.15
C VAL A 98 -1.08 0.33 16.19
N PRO A 99 -1.43 0.37 17.49
CA PRO A 99 -0.46 0.49 18.57
C PRO A 99 0.51 -0.70 18.62
N THR A 100 1.51 -0.61 19.49
CA THR A 100 2.50 -1.65 19.71
C THR A 100 1.90 -2.83 20.47
N ASN A 101 2.20 -4.06 20.07
CA ASN A 101 1.73 -5.28 20.76
C ASN A 101 0.20 -5.34 20.97
N THR A 102 -0.57 -4.92 19.96
CA THR A 102 -2.04 -4.85 20.03
C THR A 102 -2.69 -5.46 18.79
N TYR A 103 -3.98 -5.78 18.93
CA TYR A 103 -4.85 -6.20 17.85
C TYR A 103 -5.83 -5.06 17.57
N GLU A 104 -6.01 -4.75 16.30
CA GLU A 104 -7.00 -3.77 15.84
C GLU A 104 -7.94 -4.44 14.83
N HIS A 105 -9.17 -3.95 14.79
CA HIS A 105 -10.21 -4.52 13.94
C HIS A 105 -10.75 -3.44 13.01
N ILE A 106 -10.68 -3.71 11.71
CA ILE A 106 -11.38 -2.92 10.69
C ILE A 106 -12.71 -3.60 10.43
N GLN A 107 -13.80 -2.86 10.58
CA GLN A 107 -15.14 -3.35 10.29
C GLN A 107 -15.67 -2.64 9.05
N ILE A 108 -15.99 -3.39 8.01
CA ILE A 108 -16.64 -2.90 6.80
C ILE A 108 -18.10 -3.36 6.87
N PRO A 109 -19.05 -2.44 7.14
CA PRO A 109 -20.44 -2.78 7.29
C PRO A 109 -21.09 -3.07 5.93
N VAL A 110 -21.97 -4.07 5.92
CA VAL A 110 -22.67 -4.54 4.73
C VAL A 110 -24.15 -4.64 5.02
N ASN A 111 -24.88 -3.60 4.60
CA ASN A 111 -26.30 -3.46 4.91
C ASN A 111 -27.19 -4.20 3.91
N GLU A 112 -26.69 -4.46 2.70
CA GLU A 112 -27.47 -5.04 1.60
C GLU A 112 -26.88 -6.37 1.14
N ALA A 113 -27.77 -7.34 0.93
CA ALA A 113 -27.44 -8.63 0.33
C ALA A 113 -27.17 -8.52 -1.19
N GLU A 114 -26.61 -9.58 -1.76
CA GLU A 114 -26.34 -9.75 -3.21
C GLU A 114 -25.30 -8.77 -3.80
N ARG A 115 -24.40 -8.26 -2.97
CA ARG A 115 -23.31 -7.39 -3.39
C ARG A 115 -21.97 -8.11 -3.33
N ILE A 116 -21.08 -7.77 -4.27
CA ILE A 116 -19.67 -8.15 -4.19
C ILE A 116 -18.94 -6.98 -3.54
N ILE A 117 -18.30 -7.25 -2.41
CA ILE A 117 -17.44 -6.27 -1.76
C ILE A 117 -16.01 -6.63 -2.06
N THR A 118 -15.27 -5.64 -2.54
CA THR A 118 -13.84 -5.74 -2.79
C THR A 118 -13.14 -4.77 -1.87
N TRP A 119 -12.07 -5.22 -1.21
CA TRP A 119 -11.27 -4.37 -0.34
C TRP A 119 -9.78 -4.56 -0.60
N ASP A 120 -9.05 -3.46 -0.48
CA ASP A 120 -7.59 -3.45 -0.46
C ASP A 120 -7.12 -3.07 0.94
N VAL A 121 -6.13 -3.81 1.45
CA VAL A 121 -5.45 -3.50 2.70
C VAL A 121 -3.96 -3.42 2.43
N ALA A 122 -3.32 -2.38 2.97
CA ALA A 122 -1.89 -2.19 2.96
C ALA A 122 -1.40 -1.86 4.38
N ILE A 123 -0.42 -2.61 4.88
CA ILE A 123 0.21 -2.35 6.17
C ILE A 123 1.61 -1.78 5.92
N ILE A 124 1.89 -0.60 6.49
CA ILE A 124 3.21 0.00 6.43
C ILE A 124 4.07 -0.58 7.55
N GLY A 125 5.08 -1.33 7.12
CA GLY A 125 6.04 -2.00 7.98
C GLY A 125 5.96 -3.52 7.83
N HIS A 126 7.08 -4.19 8.10
CA HIS A 126 7.15 -5.65 8.02
C HIS A 126 6.61 -6.30 9.31
N ASP A 127 6.34 -7.61 9.25
CA ASP A 127 6.00 -8.47 10.40
C ASP A 127 4.68 -8.12 11.10
N ALA A 128 3.61 -7.83 10.36
CA ALA A 128 2.24 -7.83 10.89
C ALA A 128 1.52 -9.11 10.44
N THR A 129 0.66 -9.66 11.28
CA THR A 129 -0.28 -10.71 10.84
C THR A 129 -1.65 -10.11 10.64
N TYR A 130 -2.38 -10.62 9.65
CA TYR A 130 -3.75 -10.21 9.38
C TYR A 130 -4.63 -11.45 9.18
N LYS A 131 -5.90 -11.31 9.53
CA LYS A 131 -6.94 -12.33 9.43
C LYS A 131 -8.23 -11.65 8.96
N GLU A 132 -8.96 -12.30 8.07
CA GLU A 132 -10.21 -11.73 7.53
C GLU A 132 -11.36 -12.70 7.76
N GLU A 133 -12.46 -12.18 8.33
CA GLU A 133 -13.66 -12.94 8.65
C GLU A 133 -14.89 -12.15 8.24
N PHE A 134 -15.93 -12.85 7.79
CA PHE A 134 -17.25 -12.29 7.61
C PHE A 134 -18.16 -12.74 8.75
N ILE A 135 -18.81 -11.78 9.39
CA ILE A 135 -19.71 -11.98 10.52
C ILE A 135 -21.11 -11.52 10.08
N PRO A 136 -22.05 -12.43 9.83
CA PRO A 136 -23.43 -12.06 9.51
C PRO A 136 -24.10 -11.37 10.70
N ILE A 137 -25.11 -10.54 10.45
CA ILE A 137 -25.91 -9.90 11.51
C ILE A 137 -26.82 -10.94 12.18
N ASP A 138 -27.29 -11.92 11.42
CA ASP A 138 -28.12 -13.00 11.96
C ASP A 138 -27.29 -13.96 12.82
N ASP A 139 -27.65 -14.08 14.09
CA ASP A 139 -26.99 -14.94 15.08
C ASP A 139 -27.08 -16.44 14.73
N CYS A 140 -28.05 -16.84 13.90
CA CYS A 140 -28.19 -18.22 13.42
C CYS A 140 -27.21 -18.57 12.28
N SER A 141 -26.53 -17.57 11.72
CA SER A 141 -25.69 -17.72 10.53
C SER A 141 -24.21 -17.90 10.88
N TYR A 142 -23.48 -18.66 10.06
CA TYR A 142 -22.10 -19.00 10.35
C TYR A 142 -21.12 -17.88 10.02
N LYS A 143 -20.11 -17.72 10.89
CA LYS A 143 -18.94 -16.89 10.58
C LYS A 143 -18.12 -17.53 9.48
N VAL A 144 -17.85 -16.80 8.41
CA VAL A 144 -17.07 -17.29 7.27
C VAL A 144 -15.64 -16.79 7.38
N LEU A 145 -14.68 -17.71 7.48
CA LEU A 145 -13.25 -17.37 7.43
C LEU A 145 -12.85 -17.12 5.98
N LEU A 146 -12.55 -15.86 5.65
CA LEU A 146 -12.16 -15.45 4.31
C LEU A 146 -10.66 -15.65 4.09
N GLN A 147 -9.86 -15.27 5.08
CA GLN A 147 -8.42 -15.40 5.04
C GLN A 147 -7.92 -15.85 6.40
N LYS A 148 -7.32 -17.05 6.44
CA LYS A 148 -6.59 -17.52 7.62
C LYS A 148 -5.41 -16.59 7.90
N GLU A 149 -5.07 -16.48 9.19
CA GLU A 149 -3.97 -15.66 9.67
C GLU A 149 -2.71 -15.82 8.81
N LYS A 150 -2.27 -14.72 8.21
CA LYS A 150 -1.14 -14.67 7.29
C LYS A 150 -0.24 -13.50 7.65
N LYS A 151 1.08 -13.69 7.56
CA LYS A 151 2.04 -12.59 7.64
C LYS A 151 1.92 -11.72 6.40
N MET A 152 1.72 -10.43 6.61
CA MET A 152 1.56 -9.47 5.53
C MET A 152 2.93 -9.01 5.03
N GLY A 153 3.17 -9.23 3.74
CA GLY A 153 4.38 -8.75 3.05
C GLY A 153 4.10 -7.62 2.05
N GLU A 154 2.97 -7.71 1.34
CA GLU A 154 2.57 -6.80 0.27
C GLU A 154 1.11 -6.37 0.45
N VAL A 155 0.64 -5.48 -0.41
CA VAL A 155 -0.77 -5.04 -0.46
C VAL A 155 -1.65 -6.19 -0.93
N VAL A 156 -2.68 -6.50 -0.15
CA VAL A 156 -3.61 -7.60 -0.43
C VAL A 156 -4.92 -7.02 -0.92
N ARG A 157 -5.46 -7.59 -2.01
CA ARG A 157 -6.86 -7.40 -2.40
C ARG A 157 -7.60 -8.69 -2.15
N ASN A 158 -8.77 -8.57 -1.57
CA ASN A 158 -9.71 -9.67 -1.50
C ASN A 158 -11.10 -9.17 -1.91
N SER A 159 -11.93 -10.11 -2.36
CA SER A 159 -13.30 -9.85 -2.76
C SER A 159 -14.19 -10.98 -2.27
N PHE A 160 -15.36 -10.64 -1.75
CA PHE A 160 -16.31 -11.63 -1.28
C PHE A 160 -17.73 -11.28 -1.73
N TYR A 161 -18.44 -12.32 -2.18
CA TYR A 161 -19.84 -12.23 -2.54
C TYR A 161 -20.71 -12.42 -1.30
N ILE A 162 -21.51 -11.42 -0.99
CA ILE A 162 -22.29 -11.36 0.24
C ILE A 162 -23.74 -11.71 -0.07
N ARG A 163 -24.21 -12.77 0.57
CA ARG A 163 -25.60 -13.26 0.44
C ARG A 163 -26.53 -12.68 1.49
N GLU A 164 -25.98 -12.24 2.62
CA GLU A 164 -26.72 -11.82 3.80
C GLU A 164 -26.06 -10.59 4.40
N PRO A 165 -26.81 -9.69 5.06
CA PRO A 165 -26.23 -8.50 5.68
C PRO A 165 -25.31 -8.89 6.86
N GLY A 166 -24.21 -8.16 7.01
CA GLY A 166 -23.10 -8.56 7.87
C GLY A 166 -22.00 -7.52 7.94
N ASN A 167 -20.92 -7.87 8.63
CA ASN A 167 -19.71 -7.08 8.71
C ASN A 167 -18.52 -7.93 8.24
N ILE A 168 -17.72 -7.38 7.34
CA ILE A 168 -16.38 -7.93 7.09
C ILE A 168 -15.45 -7.37 8.16
N VAL A 169 -14.87 -8.26 8.96
CA VAL A 169 -13.94 -7.93 10.05
C VAL A 169 -12.54 -8.36 9.66
N ILE A 170 -11.67 -7.38 9.48
CA ILE A 170 -10.24 -7.59 9.23
C ILE A 170 -9.52 -7.33 10.53
N THR A 171 -8.95 -8.38 11.11
CA THR A 171 -8.17 -8.32 12.35
C THR A 171 -6.69 -8.21 12.01
N ILE A 172 -6.03 -7.22 12.58
CA ILE A 172 -4.61 -6.93 12.34
C ILE A 172 -3.88 -7.02 13.66
N ALA A 173 -2.94 -7.96 13.75
CA ALA A 173 -2.10 -8.13 14.91
C ALA A 173 -0.73 -7.49 14.68
N ASN A 174 -0.37 -6.57 15.57
CA ASN A 174 0.97 -6.00 15.59
C ASN A 174 1.77 -6.56 16.77
N GLY A 175 2.47 -7.68 16.58
CA GLY A 175 3.39 -8.24 17.57
C GLY A 175 4.73 -7.47 17.72
N THR A 176 4.86 -6.27 17.15
CA THR A 176 6.11 -5.50 17.17
C THR A 176 6.03 -4.29 18.11
N PHE A 177 7.19 -3.86 18.59
CA PHE A 177 7.33 -2.67 19.46
C PHE A 177 7.25 -1.34 18.70
N LYS A 178 6.90 -1.33 17.41
CA LYS A 178 6.72 -0.12 16.62
C LYS A 178 5.26 0.02 16.21
N LYS A 179 4.73 1.23 16.31
CA LYS A 179 3.38 1.55 15.79
C LYS A 179 3.36 1.30 14.28
N LYS A 180 2.26 0.75 13.79
CA LYS A 180 2.05 0.49 12.36
C LYS A 180 0.90 1.33 11.85
N LYS A 181 0.99 1.68 10.58
CA LYS A 181 -0.11 2.35 9.87
C LYS A 181 -0.70 1.36 8.89
N VAL A 182 -2.02 1.26 8.91
CA VAL A 182 -2.80 0.44 8.00
C VAL A 182 -3.61 1.38 7.15
N PHE A 183 -3.64 1.09 5.86
CA PHE A 183 -4.43 1.80 4.89
C PHE A 183 -5.36 0.81 4.25
N TYR A 184 -6.62 1.20 4.12
CA TYR A 184 -7.60 0.35 3.47
C TYR A 184 -8.56 1.18 2.64
N ARG A 185 -9.10 0.54 1.61
CA ARG A 185 -10.19 1.05 0.79
C ARG A 185 -11.10 -0.12 0.46
N TYR A 186 -12.39 0.16 0.33
CA TYR A 186 -13.36 -0.86 -0.05
C TYR A 186 -14.36 -0.27 -1.03
N ASN A 187 -14.87 -1.13 -1.90
CA ASN A 187 -15.89 -0.80 -2.88
C ASN A 187 -16.98 -1.88 -2.83
N SER A 188 -18.23 -1.47 -2.97
CA SER A 188 -19.38 -2.38 -3.06
C SER A 188 -19.99 -2.27 -4.44
N LYS A 189 -20.07 -3.40 -5.17
CA LYS A 189 -20.73 -3.47 -6.47
C LYS A 189 -21.91 -4.43 -6.39
N PRO A 190 -23.06 -4.12 -7.02
CA PRO A 190 -24.14 -5.08 -7.16
C PRO A 190 -23.66 -6.26 -8.01
N CYS A 191 -24.00 -7.49 -7.61
CA CYS A 191 -23.73 -8.66 -8.43
C CYS A 191 -24.74 -8.69 -9.58
N GLN A 192 -24.31 -8.33 -10.79
CA GLN A 192 -25.15 -8.49 -11.97
C GLN A 192 -25.00 -9.91 -12.51
N PRO A 193 -26.07 -10.71 -12.54
CA PRO A 193 -25.97 -12.05 -13.10
C PRO A 193 -25.78 -11.98 -14.62
N LEU A 194 -24.91 -12.85 -15.15
CA LEU A 194 -24.46 -12.84 -16.54
C LEU A 194 -25.60 -12.88 -17.59
N TYR A 195 -26.76 -13.44 -17.24
CA TYR A 195 -27.92 -13.51 -18.14
C TYR A 195 -28.60 -12.15 -18.41
N LYS A 196 -28.30 -11.09 -17.64
CA LYS A 196 -28.85 -9.74 -17.85
C LYS A 196 -28.01 -8.85 -18.79
N LEU A 197 -26.84 -9.31 -19.23
CA LEU A 197 -25.92 -8.53 -20.09
C LEU A 197 -26.07 -8.83 -21.59
N THR A 198 -27.00 -9.72 -21.96
CA THR A 198 -27.20 -10.22 -23.34
C THR A 198 -28.45 -9.68 -24.03
N THR A 199 -29.08 -8.62 -23.49
CA THR A 199 -30.21 -7.91 -24.10
C THR A 199 -29.78 -6.50 -24.48
#